data_AF-A0A830F9I7-F1
#
_entry.id   AF-A0A830F9I7-F1
#
_cell.length_a   1.000
_cell.length_b   1.000
_cell.length_c   1.000
_cell.angle_alpha   90.00
_cell.angle_beta   90.00
_cell.angle_gamma   90.00
#
_symmetry.space_group_name_H-M   'P 1'
#
loop_
_entity.id
_entity.type
_entity.pdbx_description
1 polymer ?
#
loop_
_entity_poly.entity_id
_entity_poly.type
_entity_poly.pdbx_seq_one_letter_code
_entity_poly.pdbx_strand_id
1 'polypeptide(L)'
;MRHRPLAASLAFGVLHAALLLAVALYLGYAVGPDAYTLLGLFWRYGGLVVVAALPVWLALRFRLAAPLVALLAASGYVLGVELTPPGPTFRDVAELERLAEPTGIIVVEHGLYIVHYMVNASVWVVGFLLTGLVEAAARTRSSALPGLPVAPPWLTAPTNRQAAAVAGVGGVLHALAMTWLAVRLGVTVTVWSAWSVLAFGAVGAWLLAAAPIYFLLTRRLFAPVTLLAALVLLDARAQLTASVDGPHSLYFGAWFAVLALFALAGCVEAALRRLDLPARIE
;
A
#
# COMPACT_ATOMS: atom_id res chain seq x y z
N MET A 1 28.57 1.24 13.49
CA MET A 1 27.50 2.25 13.31
C MET A 1 26.33 1.81 12.39
N ARG A 2 26.35 0.61 11.76
CA ARG A 2 25.32 0.17 10.79
C ARG A 2 23.94 -0.20 11.38
N HIS A 3 23.82 -0.47 12.69
CA HIS A 3 22.56 -0.95 13.31
C HIS A 3 21.64 0.15 13.86
N ARG A 4 22.16 1.37 14.06
CA ARG A 4 21.38 2.50 14.62
C ARG A 4 20.10 2.84 13.84
N PRO A 5 20.11 2.93 12.50
CA PRO A 5 18.89 3.27 11.76
C PRO A 5 17.82 2.17 11.81
N LEU A 6 18.22 0.90 11.86
CA LEU A 6 17.29 -0.24 11.97
C LEU A 6 16.64 -0.30 13.36
N ALA A 7 17.42 -0.14 14.42
CA ALA A 7 16.89 -0.13 15.79
C ALA A 7 15.93 1.05 16.00
N ALA A 8 16.31 2.25 15.53
CA ALA A 8 15.46 3.44 15.61
C ALA A 8 14.16 3.29 14.82
N SER A 9 14.22 2.73 13.61
CA SER A 9 13.03 2.51 12.79
C SER A 9 12.08 1.48 13.40
N LEU A 10 12.62 0.39 13.96
CA LEU A 10 11.81 -0.61 14.68
C LEU A 10 11.18 -0.02 15.93
N ALA A 11 11.93 0.76 16.72
CA ALA A 11 11.39 1.46 17.88
C ALA A 11 10.24 2.40 17.49
N PHE A 12 10.40 3.17 16.41
CA PHE A 12 9.30 4.00 15.88
C PHE A 12 8.10 3.16 15.44
N GLY A 13 8.32 2.04 14.74
CA GLY A 13 7.25 1.14 14.34
C GLY A 13 6.47 0.58 15.54
N VAL A 14 7.17 0.20 16.60
CA VAL A 14 6.53 -0.25 17.86
C VAL A 14 5.73 0.87 18.51
N LEU A 15 6.28 2.08 18.60
CA LEU A 15 5.57 3.23 19.15
C LEU A 15 4.33 3.59 18.33
N HIS A 16 4.43 3.56 17.00
CA HIS A 16 3.32 3.79 16.09
C HIS A 16 2.21 2.74 16.28
N ALA A 17 2.57 1.46 16.28
CA ALA A 17 1.63 0.37 16.51
C ALA A 17 0.95 0.47 17.89
N ALA A 18 1.73 0.77 18.94
CA ALA A 18 1.22 0.94 20.29
C ALA A 18 0.26 2.13 20.39
N LEU A 19 0.57 3.27 19.75
CA LEU A 19 -0.31 4.42 19.71
C LEU A 19 -1.65 4.08 19.03
N LEU A 20 -1.62 3.47 17.84
CA LEU A 20 -2.85 3.10 17.14
C LEU A 20 -3.68 2.10 17.94
N LEU A 21 -3.04 1.11 18.56
CA LEU A 21 -3.71 0.13 19.39
C LEU A 21 -4.32 0.79 20.64
N ALA A 22 -3.57 1.68 21.31
CA ALA A 22 -4.05 2.39 22.49
C ALA A 22 -5.27 3.27 22.15
N VAL A 23 -5.23 4.00 21.03
CA VAL A 23 -6.38 4.79 20.57
C VAL A 23 -7.56 3.89 20.24
N ALA A 24 -7.35 2.79 19.52
CA ALA A 24 -8.43 1.88 19.18
C ALA A 24 -9.10 1.26 20.43
N LEU A 25 -8.29 0.84 21.42
CA LEU A 25 -8.79 0.33 22.70
C LEU A 25 -9.50 1.41 23.51
N TYR A 26 -8.96 2.64 23.54
CA TYR A 26 -9.59 3.78 24.19
C TYR A 26 -10.97 4.09 23.60
N LEU A 27 -11.11 3.97 22.29
CA LEU A 27 -12.38 4.14 21.57
C LEU A 27 -13.34 2.94 21.71
N GLY A 28 -12.96 1.87 22.41
CA GLY A 28 -13.82 0.71 22.68
C GLY A 28 -13.79 -0.38 21.61
N TYR A 29 -12.87 -0.35 20.65
CA TYR A 29 -12.75 -1.41 19.65
C TYR A 29 -12.21 -2.71 20.26
N ALA A 30 -12.84 -3.83 19.91
CA ALA A 30 -12.41 -5.18 20.26
C ALA A 30 -11.21 -5.65 19.39
N VAL A 31 -10.08 -4.96 19.52
CA VAL A 31 -8.82 -5.28 18.81
C VAL A 31 -7.73 -5.78 19.76
N GLY A 32 -8.12 -6.22 20.97
CA GLY A 32 -7.22 -6.81 21.95
C GLY A 32 -6.55 -8.10 21.45
N PRO A 33 -5.44 -8.53 22.08
CA PRO A 33 -4.74 -9.74 21.68
C PRO A 33 -5.55 -11.02 21.87
N ASP A 34 -6.50 -11.02 22.80
CA ASP A 34 -7.48 -12.08 23.04
C ASP A 34 -8.42 -12.33 21.84
N ALA A 35 -8.58 -11.33 20.97
CA ALA A 35 -9.40 -11.45 19.75
C ALA A 35 -8.72 -12.23 18.62
N TYR A 36 -7.46 -12.65 18.75
CA TYR A 36 -6.69 -13.21 17.64
C TYR A 36 -5.90 -14.48 18.01
N THR A 37 -5.76 -15.38 17.03
CA THR A 37 -4.80 -16.50 17.11
C THR A 37 -3.36 -15.98 17.11
N LEU A 38 -2.39 -16.81 17.52
CA LEU A 38 -0.96 -16.44 17.51
C LEU A 38 -0.49 -15.95 16.12
N LEU A 39 -0.93 -16.61 15.05
CA LEU A 39 -0.64 -16.19 13.68
C LEU A 39 -1.32 -14.86 13.35
N GLY A 40 -2.56 -14.66 13.78
CA GLY A 40 -3.28 -13.39 13.65
C GLY A 40 -2.58 -12.24 14.37
N LEU A 41 -2.07 -12.48 15.58
CA LEU A 41 -1.29 -11.51 16.36
C LEU A 41 -0.01 -11.11 15.62
N PHE A 42 0.76 -12.09 15.14
CA PHE A 42 1.98 -11.82 14.39
C PHE A 42 1.70 -10.99 13.13
N TRP A 43 0.69 -11.39 12.35
CA TRP A 43 0.35 -10.69 11.11
C TRP A 43 -0.15 -9.26 11.40
N ARG A 44 -1.04 -9.11 12.38
CA ARG A 44 -1.68 -7.84 12.71
C ARG A 44 -0.70 -6.85 13.33
N TYR A 45 -0.03 -7.24 14.41
CA TYR A 45 0.87 -6.35 15.12
C TYR A 45 2.22 -6.24 14.45
N GLY A 46 2.74 -7.34 13.89
CA GLY A 46 3.96 -7.29 13.08
C GLY A 46 3.78 -6.42 11.84
N GLY A 47 2.66 -6.55 11.13
CA GLY A 47 2.31 -5.69 9.99
C GLY A 47 2.25 -4.20 10.37
N LEU A 48 1.65 -3.89 11.51
CA LEU A 48 1.60 -2.52 12.06
C LEU A 48 2.95 -1.95 12.49
N VAL A 49 3.87 -2.78 12.96
CA VAL A 49 5.24 -2.32 13.22
C VAL A 49 5.94 -2.04 11.89
N VAL A 50 5.81 -2.96 10.92
CA VAL A 50 6.48 -2.84 9.63
C VAL A 50 5.98 -1.66 8.81
N VAL A 51 4.67 -1.37 8.82
CA VAL A 51 4.07 -0.27 8.04
C VAL A 51 4.66 1.09 8.37
N ALA A 52 5.10 1.30 9.61
CA ALA A 52 5.79 2.52 10.03
C ALA A 52 7.32 2.39 10.06
N ALA A 53 7.85 1.24 10.51
CA ALA A 53 9.29 1.02 10.58
C ALA A 53 9.94 1.13 9.19
N LEU A 54 9.29 0.62 8.14
CA LEU A 54 9.87 0.60 6.81
C LEU A 54 10.04 2.01 6.22
N PRO A 55 9.02 2.90 6.16
CA PRO A 55 9.19 4.29 5.75
C PRO A 55 10.27 5.04 6.53
N VAL A 56 10.31 4.86 7.86
CA VAL A 56 11.32 5.49 8.71
C VAL A 56 12.71 4.97 8.38
N TRP A 57 12.86 3.67 8.19
CA TRP A 57 14.12 3.08 7.80
C TRP A 57 14.59 3.62 6.43
N LEU A 58 13.69 3.72 5.46
CA LEU A 58 13.98 4.31 4.15
C LEU A 58 14.42 5.78 4.26
N ALA A 59 13.75 6.56 5.11
CA ALA A 59 14.12 7.94 5.38
C ALA A 59 15.50 8.05 6.04
N LEU A 60 15.78 7.25 7.07
CA LEU A 60 17.06 7.29 7.79
C LEU A 60 18.22 6.75 6.94
N ARG A 61 17.99 5.67 6.17
CA ARG A 61 19.02 4.97 5.42
C ARG A 61 19.32 5.60 4.07
N PHE A 62 18.29 6.06 3.38
CA PHE A 62 18.35 6.53 1.99
C PHE A 62 17.89 7.98 1.81
N ARG A 63 17.43 8.66 2.88
CA ARG A 63 16.90 10.04 2.84
C ARG A 63 15.70 10.21 1.90
N LEU A 64 14.90 9.16 1.77
CA LEU A 64 13.64 9.17 1.05
C LEU A 64 12.53 9.73 1.96
N ALA A 65 11.98 10.88 1.60
CA ALA A 65 10.96 11.57 2.38
C ALA A 65 9.53 11.14 2.01
N ALA A 66 9.28 10.78 0.74
CA ALA A 66 7.95 10.49 0.23
C ALA A 66 7.23 9.35 0.99
N PRO A 67 7.88 8.21 1.32
CA PRO A 67 7.26 7.17 2.13
C PRO A 67 6.84 7.67 3.51
N LEU A 68 7.68 8.50 4.14
CA LEU A 68 7.42 9.04 5.47
C LEU A 68 6.27 10.05 5.45
N VAL A 69 6.24 10.92 4.43
CA VAL A 69 5.12 11.86 4.23
C VAL A 69 3.81 11.10 4.01
N ALA A 70 3.82 10.06 3.17
CA ALA A 70 2.64 9.23 2.92
C ALA A 70 2.16 8.51 4.20
N LEU A 71 3.10 7.97 5.00
CA LEU A 71 2.80 7.38 6.31
C LEU A 71 2.13 8.40 7.23
N LEU A 72 2.76 9.56 7.43
CA LEU A 72 2.24 10.60 8.32
C LEU A 72 0.88 11.12 7.88
N ALA A 73 0.67 11.31 6.58
CA ALA A 73 -0.62 11.72 6.04
C ALA A 73 -1.71 10.66 6.28
N ALA A 74 -1.41 9.39 6.01
CA ALA A 74 -2.38 8.30 6.22
C ALA A 74 -2.72 8.11 7.70
N SER A 75 -1.71 8.02 8.57
CA SER A 75 -1.91 7.85 10.00
C SER A 75 -2.57 9.07 10.64
N GLY A 76 -2.17 10.28 10.24
CA GLY A 76 -2.76 11.53 10.70
C GLY A 76 -4.22 11.68 10.27
N TYR A 77 -4.55 11.30 9.03
CA TYR A 77 -5.94 11.27 8.57
C TYR A 77 -6.78 10.30 9.39
N VAL A 78 -6.31 9.06 9.58
CA VAL A 78 -7.03 8.02 10.33
C VAL A 78 -7.27 8.42 11.79
N LEU A 79 -6.22 8.90 12.47
CA LEU A 79 -6.34 9.38 13.85
C LEU A 79 -7.22 10.63 13.93
N GLY A 80 -7.07 11.54 12.97
CA GLY A 80 -7.85 12.78 12.92
C GLY A 80 -9.35 12.49 12.79
N VAL A 81 -9.74 11.62 11.86
CA VAL A 81 -11.16 11.26 11.66
C VAL A 81 -11.71 10.52 12.87
N GLU A 82 -10.97 9.59 13.49
CA GLU A 82 -11.50 8.84 14.65
C GLU A 82 -11.56 9.63 15.95
N LEU A 83 -10.69 10.63 16.10
CA LEU A 83 -10.64 11.45 17.32
C LEU A 83 -11.47 12.73 17.19
N THR A 84 -12.05 13.01 16.02
CA THR A 84 -12.93 14.17 15.82
C THR A 84 -14.40 13.74 15.85
N PRO A 85 -15.29 14.52 16.50
CA PRO A 85 -16.72 14.20 16.51
C PRO A 85 -17.34 14.21 15.10
N PRO A 86 -18.34 13.35 14.83
CA PRO A 86 -18.84 12.28 15.71
C PRO A 86 -17.84 11.13 15.82
N GLY A 87 -17.54 10.69 17.04
CA GLY A 87 -16.72 9.50 17.29
C GLY A 87 -17.50 8.20 17.05
N PRO A 88 -16.85 7.04 17.19
CA PRO A 88 -17.48 5.76 16.91
C PRO A 88 -18.62 5.44 17.88
N THR A 89 -19.76 5.04 17.33
CA THR A 89 -20.93 4.58 18.08
C THR A 89 -21.13 3.09 17.84
N PHE A 90 -21.20 2.32 18.93
CA PHE A 90 -21.39 0.87 18.89
C PHE A 90 -22.86 0.54 19.15
N ARG A 91 -23.52 -0.08 18.18
CA ARG A 91 -24.94 -0.43 18.26
C ARG A 91 -25.16 -1.89 17.91
N ASP A 92 -26.03 -2.57 18.65
CA ASP A 92 -26.45 -3.92 18.27
C ASP A 92 -27.32 -3.85 17.00
N VAL A 93 -27.16 -4.81 16.09
CA VAL A 93 -28.02 -4.93 14.90
C VAL A 93 -29.50 -4.95 15.28
N ALA A 94 -29.86 -5.53 16.43
CA ALA A 94 -31.23 -5.53 16.94
C ALA A 94 -31.78 -4.10 17.15
N GLU A 95 -30.95 -3.15 17.58
CA GLU A 95 -31.38 -1.75 17.74
C GLU A 95 -31.61 -1.05 16.38
N LEU A 96 -30.82 -1.42 15.37
CA LEU A 96 -30.91 -0.86 14.01
C LEU A 96 -32.13 -1.40 13.27
N GLU A 97 -32.34 -2.71 13.37
CA GLU A 97 -33.42 -3.45 12.70
C GLU A 97 -34.71 -3.52 13.56
N ARG A 98 -34.69 -2.92 14.76
CA ARG A 98 -35.81 -2.90 15.73
C ARG A 98 -36.30 -4.31 16.12
N LEU A 99 -35.37 -5.22 16.34
CA LEU A 99 -35.66 -6.59 16.80
C LEU A 99 -35.93 -6.61 18.31
N ALA A 100 -36.75 -7.56 18.75
CA ALA A 100 -37.15 -7.68 20.16
C ALA A 100 -36.03 -8.16 21.08
N GLU A 101 -35.08 -8.94 20.56
CA GLU A 101 -33.98 -9.52 21.33
C GLU A 101 -32.62 -9.06 20.76
N PRO A 102 -31.60 -8.85 21.64
CA PRO A 102 -30.25 -8.54 21.20
C PRO A 102 -29.67 -9.65 20.32
N THR A 103 -29.00 -9.25 19.24
CA THR A 103 -28.34 -10.21 18.35
C THR A 103 -26.92 -10.56 18.82
N GLY A 104 -26.30 -9.70 19.64
CA GLY A 104 -24.89 -9.77 20.00
C GLY A 104 -23.96 -9.34 18.87
N ILE A 105 -24.49 -8.93 17.72
CA ILE A 105 -23.71 -8.44 16.57
C ILE A 105 -23.65 -6.92 16.67
N ILE A 106 -22.45 -6.40 16.89
CA ILE A 106 -22.22 -4.96 17.03
C ILE A 106 -21.81 -4.35 15.69
N VAL A 107 -22.55 -3.33 15.28
CA VAL A 107 -22.22 -2.44 14.16
C VAL A 107 -21.59 -1.17 14.73
N VAL A 108 -20.57 -0.67 14.05
CA VAL A 108 -19.94 0.61 14.38
C VAL A 108 -20.37 1.66 13.38
N GLU A 109 -21.09 2.67 13.85
CA GLU A 109 -21.41 3.87 13.08
C GLU A 109 -20.31 4.92 13.28
N HIS A 110 -20.05 5.75 12.26
CA HIS A 110 -19.12 6.88 12.32
C HIS A 110 -17.67 6.53 12.74
N GLY A 111 -17.17 5.35 12.39
CA GLY A 111 -15.80 4.94 12.73
C GLY A 111 -15.26 3.81 11.86
N LEU A 112 -14.36 3.00 12.41
CA LEU A 112 -13.59 1.88 11.81
C LEU A 112 -12.41 2.28 10.94
N TYR A 113 -12.10 3.56 10.79
CA TYR A 113 -10.95 4.01 10.01
C TYR A 113 -9.66 3.45 10.59
N ILE A 114 -9.49 3.51 11.91
CA ILE A 114 -8.29 2.98 12.58
C ILE A 114 -8.22 1.47 12.48
N VAL A 115 -9.35 0.78 12.63
CA VAL A 115 -9.43 -0.67 12.49
C VAL A 115 -9.08 -1.08 11.07
N HIS A 116 -9.64 -0.43 10.04
CA HIS A 116 -9.37 -0.73 8.63
C HIS A 116 -7.92 -0.41 8.25
N TYR A 117 -7.36 0.69 8.73
CA TYR A 117 -5.95 0.99 8.55
C TYR A 117 -5.06 -0.13 9.12
N MET A 118 -5.34 -0.54 10.36
CA MET A 118 -4.61 -1.60 11.03
C MET A 118 -4.78 -2.98 10.36
N VAL A 119 -5.99 -3.30 9.85
CA VAL A 119 -6.23 -4.54 9.09
C VAL A 119 -5.38 -4.54 7.83
N ASN A 120 -5.44 -3.44 7.08
CA ASN A 120 -4.89 -3.37 5.73
C ASN A 120 -3.44 -2.88 5.68
N ALA A 121 -2.69 -2.98 6.79
CA ALA A 121 -1.31 -2.52 6.91
C ALA A 121 -0.38 -3.06 5.81
N SER A 122 -0.61 -4.29 5.34
CA SER A 122 0.14 -4.92 4.24
C SER A 122 0.04 -4.14 2.92
N VAL A 123 -1.14 -3.63 2.58
CA VAL A 123 -1.38 -2.85 1.36
C VAL A 123 -0.71 -1.48 1.48
N TRP A 124 -0.80 -0.83 2.65
CA TRP A 124 -0.11 0.42 2.95
C TRP A 124 1.41 0.29 2.83
N VAL A 125 2.00 -0.81 3.35
CA VAL A 125 3.43 -1.12 3.20
C VAL A 125 3.85 -1.10 1.73
N VAL A 126 3.08 -1.78 0.86
CA VAL A 126 3.37 -1.84 -0.58
C VAL A 126 3.26 -0.45 -1.21
N GLY A 127 2.23 0.33 -0.87
CA GLY A 127 2.09 1.71 -1.32
C GLY A 127 3.29 2.59 -0.93
N PHE A 128 3.73 2.53 0.32
CA PHE A 128 4.87 3.30 0.80
C PHE A 128 6.19 2.88 0.15
N LEU A 129 6.40 1.57 -0.08
CA LEU A 129 7.54 1.08 -0.84
C LEU A 129 7.58 1.67 -2.26
N LEU A 130 6.43 1.69 -2.94
CA LEU A 130 6.32 2.23 -4.29
C LEU A 130 6.59 3.75 -4.32
N THR A 131 6.08 4.51 -3.35
CA THR A 131 6.41 5.95 -3.27
C THR A 131 7.91 6.20 -3.07
N GLY A 132 8.58 5.35 -2.29
CA GLY A 132 10.03 5.42 -2.10
C GLY A 132 10.80 5.08 -3.37
N LEU A 133 10.33 4.08 -4.14
CA LEU A 133 10.89 3.74 -5.44
C LEU A 133 10.76 4.89 -6.45
N VAL A 134 9.60 5.55 -6.49
CA VAL A 134 9.35 6.73 -7.34
C VAL A 134 10.29 7.86 -6.98
N GLU A 135 10.40 8.22 -5.70
CA GLU A 135 11.30 9.28 -5.24
C GLU A 135 12.77 8.94 -5.54
N ALA A 136 13.19 7.71 -5.22
CA ALA A 136 14.56 7.25 -5.43
C ALA A 136 14.96 7.39 -6.90
N ALA A 137 14.09 6.95 -7.81
CA ALA A 137 14.34 7.07 -9.23
C ALA A 137 14.30 8.55 -9.68
N ALA A 138 13.41 9.39 -9.13
CA ALA A 138 13.31 10.80 -9.54
C ALA A 138 14.62 11.55 -9.22
N ARG A 139 15.20 11.24 -8.05
CA ARG A 139 16.49 11.79 -7.60
C ARG A 139 17.70 11.30 -8.39
N THR A 140 17.66 10.12 -9.01
CA THR A 140 18.77 9.67 -9.88
C THR A 140 18.75 10.35 -11.25
N ARG A 141 17.63 10.98 -11.63
CA ARG A 141 17.48 11.66 -12.92
C ARG A 141 17.57 13.18 -12.81
N SER A 142 17.07 13.77 -11.73
CA SER A 142 17.05 15.21 -11.56
C SER A 142 18.39 15.74 -11.05
N SER A 143 18.99 16.68 -11.77
CA SER A 143 20.14 17.45 -11.29
C SER A 143 19.77 18.47 -10.21
N ALA A 144 18.48 18.82 -10.10
CA ALA A 144 17.98 19.78 -9.12
C ALA A 144 17.72 19.15 -7.74
N LEU A 145 17.60 17.81 -7.67
CA LEU A 145 17.35 17.11 -6.41
C LEU A 145 18.67 16.57 -5.82
N PRO A 146 18.79 16.54 -4.47
CA PRO A 146 19.92 15.89 -3.83
C PRO A 146 19.97 14.40 -4.18
N GLY A 147 21.12 13.96 -4.69
CA GLY A 147 21.39 12.56 -4.98
C GLY A 147 21.25 11.64 -3.75
N LEU A 148 21.08 10.34 -3.99
CA LEU A 148 20.97 9.36 -2.92
C LEU A 148 22.33 9.19 -2.20
N PRO A 149 22.36 9.20 -0.85
CA PRO A 149 23.61 9.00 -0.10
C PRO A 149 24.27 7.65 -0.37
N VAL A 150 23.45 6.63 -0.63
CA VAL A 150 23.88 5.29 -1.06
C VAL A 150 22.89 4.84 -2.11
N ALA A 151 23.35 4.75 -3.36
CA ALA A 151 22.54 4.16 -4.43
C ALA A 151 22.41 2.64 -4.19
N PRO A 152 21.19 2.09 -4.17
CA PRO A 152 21.02 0.64 -4.12
C PRO A 152 21.68 0.00 -5.37
N PRO A 153 22.39 -1.14 -5.24
CA PRO A 153 23.11 -1.74 -6.37
C PRO A 153 22.23 -2.08 -7.58
N TRP A 154 20.96 -2.39 -7.33
CA TRP A 154 19.95 -2.68 -8.35
C TRP A 154 19.40 -1.43 -9.06
N LEU A 155 19.69 -0.22 -8.56
CA LEU A 155 19.32 1.05 -9.18
C LEU A 155 20.41 1.60 -10.11
N THR A 156 21.66 1.16 -9.97
CA THR A 156 22.80 1.74 -10.70
C THR A 156 22.91 1.32 -12.16
N ALA A 157 22.49 0.10 -12.52
CA ALA A 157 22.19 -0.36 -13.89
C ALA A 157 21.98 -1.89 -13.83
N PRO A 158 20.78 -2.37 -13.48
CA PRO A 158 20.55 -3.81 -13.41
C PRO A 158 20.64 -4.42 -14.81
N THR A 159 21.23 -5.61 -14.91
CA THR A 159 21.07 -6.43 -16.12
C THR A 159 19.58 -6.75 -16.34
N ASN A 160 19.18 -7.08 -17.57
CA ASN A 160 17.79 -7.44 -17.86
C ASN A 160 17.26 -8.59 -16.97
N ARG A 161 18.13 -9.54 -16.61
CA ARG A 161 17.78 -10.65 -15.70
C ARG A 161 17.56 -10.17 -14.27
N GLN A 162 18.43 -9.29 -13.76
CA GLN A 162 18.26 -8.72 -12.43
C GLN A 162 17.01 -7.83 -12.36
N ALA A 163 16.76 -7.03 -13.40
CA ALA A 163 15.56 -6.22 -13.49
C ALA A 163 14.29 -7.09 -13.49
N ALA A 164 14.30 -8.18 -14.26
CA ALA A 164 13.20 -9.15 -14.29
C ALA A 164 13.00 -9.83 -12.92
N ALA A 165 14.08 -10.21 -12.23
CA ALA A 165 14.00 -10.80 -10.90
C ALA A 165 13.41 -9.83 -9.87
N VAL A 166 13.91 -8.58 -9.83
CA VAL A 166 13.40 -7.55 -8.90
C VAL A 166 11.96 -7.21 -9.20
N ALA A 167 11.60 -7.04 -10.48
CA ALA A 167 10.23 -6.82 -10.91
C ALA A 167 9.31 -8.00 -10.56
N GLY A 168 9.77 -9.23 -10.77
CA GLY A 168 9.04 -10.45 -10.41
C GLY A 168 8.77 -10.55 -8.92
N VAL A 169 9.78 -10.29 -8.08
CA VAL A 169 9.63 -10.26 -6.62
C VAL A 169 8.69 -9.15 -6.17
N GLY A 170 8.83 -7.93 -6.72
CA GLY A 170 7.92 -6.82 -6.43
C GLY A 170 6.48 -7.14 -6.83
N GLY A 171 6.30 -7.77 -8.00
CA GLY A 171 5.03 -8.31 -8.46
C GLY A 171 4.43 -9.31 -7.48
N VAL A 172 5.23 -10.25 -6.96
CA VAL A 172 4.75 -11.27 -6.02
C VAL A 172 4.31 -10.64 -4.71
N LEU A 173 5.11 -9.71 -4.15
CA LEU A 173 4.75 -9.02 -2.92
C LEU A 173 3.43 -8.26 -3.06
N HIS A 174 3.25 -7.54 -4.18
CA HIS A 174 2.01 -6.85 -4.49
C HIS A 174 0.84 -7.84 -4.66
N ALA A 175 1.02 -8.91 -5.45
CA ALA A 175 -0.02 -9.91 -5.65
C ALA A 175 -0.46 -10.57 -4.34
N LEU A 176 0.46 -10.90 -3.44
CA LEU A 176 0.15 -11.46 -2.13
C LEU A 176 -0.67 -10.48 -1.28
N ALA A 177 -0.27 -9.21 -1.23
CA ALA A 177 -1.01 -8.19 -0.49
C ALA A 177 -2.44 -8.00 -1.03
N MET A 178 -2.60 -7.88 -2.35
CA MET A 178 -3.92 -7.70 -2.98
C MET A 178 -4.78 -8.96 -2.88
N THR A 179 -4.20 -10.15 -3.04
CA THR A 179 -4.94 -11.42 -2.91
C THR A 179 -5.41 -11.64 -1.48
N TRP A 180 -4.56 -11.35 -0.50
CA TRP A 180 -4.97 -11.38 0.91
C TRP A 180 -6.14 -10.42 1.17
N LEU A 181 -6.07 -9.21 0.62
CA LEU A 181 -7.16 -8.24 0.70
C LEU A 181 -8.45 -8.78 0.05
N ALA A 182 -8.35 -9.40 -1.12
CA ALA A 182 -9.49 -9.99 -1.83
C ALA A 182 -10.19 -11.09 -1.03
N VAL A 183 -9.41 -11.99 -0.43
CA VAL A 183 -9.93 -13.07 0.42
C VAL A 183 -10.63 -12.49 1.63
N ARG A 184 -10.02 -11.49 2.28
CA ARG A 184 -10.62 -10.80 3.44
C ARG A 184 -11.94 -10.12 3.08
N LEU A 185 -12.04 -9.55 1.89
CA LEU A 185 -13.26 -8.89 1.41
C LEU A 185 -14.33 -9.87 0.90
N GLY A 186 -14.04 -11.17 0.89
CA GLY A 186 -14.98 -12.18 0.39
C GLY A 186 -15.33 -11.97 -1.09
N VAL A 187 -14.38 -11.48 -1.91
CA VAL A 187 -14.62 -11.21 -3.32
C VAL A 187 -15.01 -12.51 -4.04
N THR A 188 -16.28 -12.63 -4.39
CA THR A 188 -16.85 -13.75 -5.17
C THR A 188 -17.57 -13.19 -6.39
N VAL A 189 -17.42 -13.82 -7.56
CA VAL A 189 -18.16 -13.46 -8.77
C VAL A 189 -19.13 -14.60 -9.08
N THR A 190 -20.41 -14.30 -9.28
CA THR A 190 -21.49 -15.29 -9.51
C THR A 190 -21.26 -16.23 -10.69
N VAL A 191 -20.43 -15.80 -11.67
CA VAL A 191 -20.19 -16.52 -12.94
C VAL A 191 -18.95 -17.42 -12.88
N TRP A 192 -18.03 -17.20 -11.94
CA TRP A 192 -16.74 -17.91 -11.87
C TRP A 192 -16.55 -18.56 -10.51
N SER A 193 -15.83 -19.68 -10.46
CA SER A 193 -15.42 -20.23 -9.16
C SER A 193 -14.54 -19.19 -8.43
N ALA A 194 -14.68 -19.09 -7.11
CA ALA A 194 -13.89 -18.15 -6.30
C ALA A 194 -12.38 -18.32 -6.53
N TRP A 195 -11.92 -19.56 -6.70
CA TRP A 195 -10.52 -19.86 -7.00
C TRP A 195 -10.06 -19.32 -8.35
N SER A 196 -10.92 -19.35 -9.37
CA SER A 196 -10.59 -18.81 -10.70
C SER A 196 -10.45 -17.29 -10.68
N VAL A 197 -11.33 -16.60 -9.93
CA VAL A 197 -11.25 -15.14 -9.73
C VAL A 197 -9.96 -14.77 -9.00
N LEU A 198 -9.62 -15.51 -7.95
CA LEU A 198 -8.38 -15.29 -7.20
C LEU A 198 -7.14 -15.59 -8.03
N ALA A 199 -7.12 -16.67 -8.83
CA ALA A 199 -5.98 -16.99 -9.69
C ALA A 199 -5.78 -15.94 -10.79
N PHE A 200 -6.86 -15.57 -11.51
CA PHE A 200 -6.80 -14.53 -12.54
C PHE A 200 -6.40 -13.18 -11.96
N GLY A 201 -7.00 -12.79 -10.84
CA GLY A 201 -6.68 -11.56 -10.14
C GLY A 201 -5.27 -11.53 -9.56
N ALA A 202 -4.76 -12.65 -9.03
CA ALA A 202 -3.39 -12.74 -8.53
C ALA A 202 -2.37 -12.58 -9.67
N VAL A 203 -2.61 -13.19 -10.84
CA VAL A 203 -1.79 -12.99 -12.04
C VAL A 203 -1.86 -11.53 -12.50
N GLY A 204 -3.06 -10.95 -12.52
CA GLY A 204 -3.27 -9.54 -12.84
C GLY A 204 -2.49 -8.60 -11.91
N ALA A 205 -2.65 -8.79 -10.60
CA ALA A 205 -1.94 -8.02 -9.58
C ALA A 205 -0.41 -8.21 -9.70
N TRP A 206 0.07 -9.42 -9.99
CA TRP A 206 1.48 -9.67 -10.23
C TRP A 206 2.00 -8.83 -11.39
N LEU A 207 1.30 -8.85 -12.53
CA LEU A 207 1.66 -8.09 -13.73
C LEU A 207 1.58 -6.58 -13.52
N LEU A 208 0.53 -6.11 -12.83
CA LEU A 208 0.33 -4.69 -12.53
C LEU A 208 1.50 -4.07 -11.77
N ALA A 209 2.18 -4.83 -10.93
CA ALA A 209 3.39 -4.36 -10.26
C ALA A 209 4.68 -4.70 -11.02
N ALA A 210 4.81 -5.91 -11.54
CA ALA A 210 6.03 -6.36 -12.21
C ALA A 210 6.33 -5.52 -13.47
N ALA A 211 5.33 -5.24 -14.31
CA ALA A 211 5.56 -4.54 -15.57
C ALA A 211 6.05 -3.09 -15.37
N PRO A 212 5.39 -2.23 -14.55
CA PRO A 212 5.90 -0.89 -14.26
C PRO A 212 7.29 -0.87 -13.63
N ILE A 213 7.57 -1.78 -12.68
CA ILE A 213 8.88 -1.89 -12.05
C ILE A 213 9.94 -2.28 -13.09
N TYR A 214 9.64 -3.26 -13.95
CA TYR A 214 10.54 -3.69 -15.00
C TYR A 214 10.87 -2.55 -15.98
N PHE A 215 9.87 -1.79 -16.42
CA PHE A 215 10.07 -0.63 -17.30
C PHE A 215 10.83 0.51 -16.61
N LEU A 216 10.59 0.73 -15.32
CA LEU A 216 11.40 1.68 -14.55
C LEU A 216 12.87 1.23 -14.52
N LEU A 217 13.16 -0.04 -14.26
CA LEU A 217 14.54 -0.52 -14.13
C LEU A 217 15.29 -0.58 -15.47
N THR A 218 14.60 -0.99 -16.55
CA THR A 218 15.23 -1.19 -17.87
C THR A 218 15.18 0.02 -18.78
N ARG A 219 14.10 0.82 -18.70
CA ARG A 219 13.85 1.98 -19.57
C ARG A 219 13.81 3.30 -18.81
N ARG A 220 13.93 3.27 -17.47
CA ARG A 220 13.85 4.45 -16.60
C ARG A 220 12.56 5.22 -16.80
N LEU A 221 11.44 4.54 -17.09
CA LEU A 221 10.11 5.16 -17.25
C LEU A 221 9.45 5.31 -15.89
N PHE A 222 9.02 6.52 -15.55
CA PHE A 222 8.48 6.89 -14.24
C PHE A 222 6.97 6.85 -14.17
N ALA A 223 6.30 7.25 -15.24
CA ALA A 223 4.86 7.38 -15.24
C ALA A 223 4.16 6.06 -14.86
N PRO A 224 4.57 4.88 -15.39
CA PRO A 224 3.93 3.62 -15.03
C PRO A 224 4.03 3.30 -13.53
N VAL A 225 5.21 3.47 -12.92
CA VAL A 225 5.41 3.15 -11.50
C VAL A 225 4.72 4.16 -10.58
N THR A 226 4.61 5.42 -11.03
CA THR A 226 3.92 6.48 -10.29
C THR A 226 2.42 6.23 -10.27
N LEU A 227 1.85 5.85 -11.41
CA LEU A 227 0.43 5.47 -11.51
C LEU A 227 0.13 4.22 -10.67
N LEU A 228 1.03 3.23 -10.66
CA LEU A 228 0.91 2.07 -9.79
C LEU A 228 0.91 2.46 -8.30
N ALA A 229 1.84 3.33 -7.87
CA ALA A 229 1.89 3.82 -6.50
C ALA A 229 0.58 4.52 -6.11
N ALA A 230 0.06 5.39 -6.98
CA ALA A 230 -1.19 6.09 -6.77
C ALA A 230 -2.38 5.11 -6.68
N LEU A 231 -2.47 4.12 -7.58
CA LEU A 231 -3.55 3.14 -7.57
C LEU A 231 -3.58 2.34 -6.26
N VAL A 232 -2.42 1.86 -5.78
CA VAL A 232 -2.32 1.11 -4.51
C VAL A 232 -2.71 1.98 -3.32
N LEU A 233 -2.31 3.25 -3.28
CA LEU A 233 -2.71 4.16 -2.19
C LEU A 233 -4.20 4.51 -2.24
N LEU A 234 -4.78 4.64 -3.43
CA LEU A 234 -6.22 4.84 -3.60
C LEU A 234 -7.02 3.61 -3.16
N ASP A 235 -6.51 2.42 -3.44
CA ASP A 235 -7.09 1.15 -2.99
C ASP A 235 -7.07 1.02 -1.46
N ALA A 236 -5.90 1.25 -0.87
CA ALA A 236 -5.76 1.27 0.59
C ALA A 236 -6.64 2.35 1.25
N ARG A 237 -6.81 3.51 0.62
CA ARG A 237 -7.73 4.56 1.09
C ARG A 237 -9.19 4.15 0.96
N ALA A 238 -9.61 3.56 -0.16
CA ALA A 238 -11.00 3.16 -0.39
C ALA A 238 -11.48 2.16 0.67
N GLN A 239 -10.56 1.35 1.19
CA GLN A 239 -10.82 0.46 2.31
C GLN A 239 -11.18 1.18 3.62
N LEU A 240 -10.78 2.43 3.80
CA LEU A 240 -11.14 3.19 5.00
C LEU A 240 -12.62 3.58 5.03
N THR A 241 -13.25 3.76 3.87
CA THR A 241 -14.62 4.30 3.76
C THR A 241 -15.68 3.25 3.46
N ALA A 242 -15.37 1.96 3.54
CA ALA A 242 -16.32 0.83 3.36
C ALA A 242 -17.25 0.96 2.14
N SER A 243 -16.73 1.48 1.01
CA SER A 243 -17.50 1.61 -0.23
C SER A 243 -17.50 0.31 -1.03
N VAL A 244 -18.66 -0.07 -1.56
CA VAL A 244 -18.81 -1.22 -2.48
C VAL A 244 -18.14 -0.93 -3.82
N ASP A 245 -18.15 0.34 -4.24
CA ASP A 245 -17.42 0.84 -5.41
C ASP A 245 -16.03 1.29 -4.98
N GLY A 246 -15.03 0.47 -5.29
CA GLY A 246 -13.63 0.76 -5.02
C GLY A 246 -12.73 0.19 -6.13
N PRO A 247 -11.45 0.58 -6.17
CA PRO A 247 -10.51 0.15 -7.21
C PRO A 247 -10.25 -1.38 -7.23
N HIS A 248 -10.76 -2.15 -6.26
CA HIS A 248 -10.73 -3.61 -6.26
C HIS A 248 -11.23 -4.24 -7.57
N SER A 249 -12.27 -3.69 -8.19
CA SER A 249 -12.77 -4.18 -9.49
C SER A 249 -11.69 -4.08 -10.58
N LEU A 250 -10.81 -3.07 -10.50
CA LEU A 250 -9.68 -2.91 -11.40
C LEU A 250 -8.58 -3.93 -11.14
N TYR A 251 -8.39 -4.41 -9.91
CA TYR A 251 -7.40 -5.45 -9.61
C TYR A 251 -7.85 -6.84 -10.03
N PHE A 252 -9.12 -7.18 -9.81
CA PHE A 252 -9.61 -8.56 -9.98
C PHE A 252 -10.37 -8.78 -11.29
N GLY A 253 -11.01 -7.74 -11.84
CA GLY A 253 -11.86 -7.85 -13.03
C GLY A 253 -11.31 -7.14 -14.27
N ALA A 254 -10.64 -5.98 -14.11
CA ALA A 254 -10.26 -5.10 -15.21
C ALA A 254 -8.78 -4.70 -15.25
N TRP A 255 -7.88 -5.53 -14.69
CA TRP A 255 -6.45 -5.18 -14.55
C TRP A 255 -5.74 -4.98 -15.88
N PHE A 256 -6.21 -5.62 -16.96
CA PHE A 256 -5.68 -5.43 -18.31
C PHE A 256 -5.91 -3.99 -18.82
N ALA A 257 -7.01 -3.35 -18.44
CA ALA A 257 -7.30 -1.96 -18.81
C ALA A 257 -6.33 -1.01 -18.08
N VAL A 258 -6.08 -1.26 -16.79
CA VAL A 258 -5.07 -0.51 -16.01
C VAL A 258 -3.68 -0.72 -16.59
N LEU A 259 -3.32 -1.94 -16.97
CA LEU A 259 -2.03 -2.24 -17.59
C LEU A 259 -1.88 -1.52 -18.94
N ALA A 260 -2.95 -1.42 -19.74
CA ALA A 260 -2.96 -0.65 -20.97
C ALA A 260 -2.74 0.86 -20.70
N LEU A 261 -3.34 1.42 -19.65
CA LEU A 261 -3.09 2.80 -19.23
C LEU A 261 -1.63 3.01 -18.81
N PHE A 262 -1.05 2.09 -18.05
CA PHE A 262 0.36 2.15 -17.66
C PHE A 262 1.28 2.10 -18.88
N ALA A 263 0.98 1.21 -19.84
CA ALA A 263 1.73 1.10 -21.09
C ALA A 263 1.62 2.40 -21.91
N LEU A 264 0.42 2.96 -22.06
CA LEU A 264 0.19 4.22 -22.75
C LEU A 264 0.98 5.37 -22.11
N ALA A 265 0.92 5.52 -20.78
CA ALA A 265 1.67 6.53 -20.06
C ALA A 265 3.18 6.38 -20.28
N GLY A 266 3.68 5.14 -20.26
CA GLY A 266 5.07 4.83 -20.58
C GLY A 266 5.45 5.16 -22.03
N CYS A 267 4.56 4.89 -23.00
CA CYS A 267 4.76 5.25 -24.40
C CYS A 267 4.81 6.77 -24.60
N VAL A 268 3.90 7.52 -23.98
CA VAL A 268 3.89 8.98 -24.00
C VAL A 268 5.18 9.52 -23.40
N GLU A 269 5.57 9.06 -22.22
CA GLU A 269 6.82 9.46 -21.57
C GLU A 269 8.05 9.14 -22.45
N ALA A 270 8.09 7.96 -23.07
CA ALA A 270 9.16 7.58 -23.98
C ALA A 270 9.21 8.45 -25.25
N ALA A 271 8.05 8.80 -25.81
CA ALA A 271 7.94 9.65 -26.99
C ALA A 271 8.42 11.09 -26.67
N LEU A 272 7.94 11.68 -25.59
CA LEU A 272 8.37 13.02 -25.14
C LEU A 272 9.89 13.10 -24.96
N ARG A 273 10.49 12.06 -24.35
CA ARG A 273 11.96 11.98 -24.21
C ARG A 273 12.71 11.94 -25.53
N ARG A 274 12.12 11.34 -26.57
CA ARG A 274 12.71 11.35 -27.92
C ARG A 274 12.59 12.71 -28.58
N LEU A 275 11.51 13.44 -28.28
CA LEU A 275 11.27 14.79 -28.80
C LEU A 275 12.08 15.87 -28.09
N ASP A 276 12.52 15.63 -26.85
CA ASP A 276 13.46 16.52 -26.12
C ASP A 276 14.93 16.31 -26.53
N LEU A 277 15.26 15.22 -27.24
CA LEU A 277 16.62 14.91 -27.68
C LEU A 277 17.19 15.80 -28.82
N PRO A 278 16.40 16.46 -29.71
CA PRO A 278 16.94 17.38 -30.71
C PRO A 278 17.28 18.78 -30.17
N ALA A 279 16.80 19.19 -28.99
CA ALA A 279 17.02 20.56 -28.45
C ALA A 279 18.41 20.78 -27.83
N ARG A 280 19.38 19.88 -28.07
CA ARG A 280 20.77 19.98 -27.59
C ARG A 280 21.83 19.75 -28.68
N ILE A 281 21.42 19.84 -29.95
CA ILE A 281 22.35 19.90 -31.09
C ILE A 281 22.25 21.30 -31.70
N GLU A 282 22.55 22.32 -30.88
CA GLU A 282 22.96 23.66 -31.32
C GLU A 282 24.10 24.13 -30.40
#